data_AF-A0A644XB60-F1
#
_entry.id   AF-A0A644XB60-F1
#
_cell.length_a   1.000
_cell.length_b   1.000
_cell.length_c   1.000
_cell.angle_alpha   90.00
_cell.angle_beta   90.00
_cell.angle_gamma   90.00
#
_symmetry.space_group_name_H-M   'P 1'
#
loop_
_entity.id
_entity.type
_entity.pdbx_description
1 polymer ?
#
loop_
_entity_poly.entity_id
_entity_poly.type
_entity_poly.pdbx_seq_one_letter_code
_entity_poly.pdbx_strand_id
1 'polypeptide(L)'
;MYLLPLSESASLQLTKSVISYQKQHDDQVLYQSLHEQTQQLMYELPSFLHLIDEEDCCEFLFFCYDAIPYYLNTYREGRLSYIGYLSQVVRKRSRYFIAQKQIQRKKELLVAESDFYHQQANQLPEETLEHAMYCRFSSVVQQDIKTLPALFKELLEHRSQPSIVNDRKLLELQGLLRHQVNRKRFLIMLTLSPHMAGHYLLEDLAALLEVDTTLLAEYLNTANIVLAQKRACKEEFETISHRHFRRLLEIEAELLREEDESKRLKLEQLRIWTQRVYKTKINQIRAMELNLSHSELGALLGIPKGTIDSSVHYMKRLLSQYMDEQEDNEYL
;
A
#
# COMPACT_ATOMS: atom_id res chain seq x y z
N MET A 1 26.62 -16.94 -2.85
CA MET A 1 25.75 -16.19 -3.78
C MET A 1 25.21 -17.21 -4.76
N TYR A 2 23.99 -17.71 -4.56
CA TYR A 2 23.42 -18.78 -5.38
C TYR A 2 23.07 -18.20 -6.76
N LEU A 3 23.72 -18.72 -7.79
CA LEU A 3 23.72 -18.23 -9.17
C LEU A 3 22.55 -18.83 -9.94
N LEU A 4 21.39 -18.14 -9.94
CA LEU A 4 20.25 -18.38 -10.86
C LEU A 4 19.69 -19.83 -10.87
N PRO A 5 18.51 -20.08 -11.47
CA PRO A 5 18.08 -21.45 -11.78
C PRO A 5 18.93 -22.14 -12.86
N LEU A 6 19.93 -21.45 -13.44
CA LEU A 6 20.81 -21.98 -14.49
C LEU A 6 22.28 -21.72 -14.17
N SER A 7 23.15 -22.65 -14.53
CA SER A 7 24.60 -22.43 -14.52
C SER A 7 25.00 -21.31 -15.49
N GLU A 8 26.16 -20.69 -15.27
CA GLU A 8 26.65 -19.60 -16.11
C GLU A 8 26.81 -20.02 -17.59
N SER A 9 27.26 -21.26 -17.83
CA SER A 9 27.37 -21.84 -19.17
C SER A 9 26.00 -22.04 -19.84
N ALA A 10 25.01 -22.53 -19.08
CA ALA A 10 23.65 -22.72 -19.58
C ALA A 10 22.96 -21.38 -19.88
N SER A 11 23.15 -20.37 -19.02
CA SER A 11 22.67 -19.00 -19.23
C SER A 11 23.24 -18.38 -20.52
N LEU A 12 24.53 -18.58 -20.78
CA LEU A 12 25.19 -18.08 -21.99
C LEU A 12 24.70 -18.80 -23.26
N GLN A 13 24.51 -20.12 -23.19
CA GLN A 13 23.95 -20.91 -24.29
C GLN A 13 22.52 -20.47 -24.62
N LEU A 14 21.65 -20.35 -23.62
CA LEU A 14 20.27 -19.88 -23.79
C LEU A 14 20.23 -18.50 -24.45
N THR A 15 21.07 -17.57 -23.98
CA THR A 15 21.16 -16.22 -24.58
C THR A 15 21.53 -16.28 -26.06
N LYS A 16 22.52 -17.09 -26.43
CA LYS A 16 22.91 -17.29 -27.84
C LYS A 16 21.79 -17.92 -28.65
N SER A 17 21.09 -18.92 -28.12
CA SER A 17 19.96 -19.57 -28.79
C SER A 17 18.81 -18.61 -29.08
N VAL A 18 18.47 -17.73 -28.13
CA VAL A 18 17.45 -16.68 -28.34
C VAL A 18 17.87 -15.72 -29.44
N ILE A 19 19.12 -15.26 -29.46
CA ILE A 19 19.63 -14.35 -30.51
C ILE A 19 19.64 -15.05 -31.88
N SER A 20 20.00 -16.33 -31.93
CA SER A 20 19.95 -17.12 -33.17
C SER A 20 18.53 -17.27 -33.70
N TYR A 21 17.56 -17.56 -32.82
CA TYR A 21 16.14 -17.60 -33.17
C TYR A 21 15.65 -16.26 -33.73
N GLN A 22 16.02 -15.13 -33.11
CA GLN A 22 15.65 -13.80 -33.61
C GLN A 22 16.24 -13.47 -34.99
N LYS A 23 17.34 -14.14 -35.39
CA LYS A 23 17.92 -14.00 -36.74
C LYS A 23 17.29 -14.96 -37.75
N GLN A 24 16.69 -16.04 -37.29
CA GLN A 24 16.12 -17.13 -38.08
C GLN A 24 14.73 -17.51 -37.54
N HIS A 25 13.75 -16.63 -37.79
CA HIS A 25 12.40 -16.76 -37.26
C HIS A 25 11.61 -18.00 -37.74
N ASP A 26 12.11 -18.69 -38.78
CA ASP A 26 11.45 -19.85 -39.39
C ASP A 26 11.80 -21.19 -38.71
N ASP A 27 12.73 -21.21 -37.75
CA ASP A 27 13.10 -22.43 -37.03
C ASP A 27 12.08 -22.74 -35.91
N GLN A 28 11.07 -23.53 -36.26
CA GLN A 28 10.01 -23.96 -35.33
C GLN A 28 10.52 -24.86 -34.20
N VAL A 29 11.55 -25.68 -34.45
CA VAL A 29 12.09 -26.60 -33.43
C VAL A 29 12.85 -25.80 -32.37
N LEU A 30 13.66 -24.84 -32.80
CA LEU A 30 14.35 -23.93 -31.89
C LEU A 30 13.36 -23.06 -31.10
N TYR A 31 12.30 -22.56 -31.76
CA TYR A 31 11.24 -21.81 -31.08
C TYR A 31 10.57 -22.64 -29.97
N GLN A 32 10.15 -23.87 -30.26
CA GLN A 32 9.51 -24.73 -29.26
C GLN A 32 10.43 -24.97 -28.07
N SER A 33 11.71 -25.27 -28.32
CA SER A 33 12.67 -25.49 -27.22
C SER A 33 12.89 -24.24 -26.37
N LEU A 34 13.02 -23.07 -27.00
CA LEU A 34 13.17 -21.80 -26.29
C LEU A 34 11.91 -21.42 -25.51
N HIS A 35 10.74 -21.73 -26.06
CA HIS A 35 9.46 -21.49 -25.40
C HIS A 35 9.34 -22.34 -24.14
N GLU A 36 9.65 -23.64 -24.20
CA GLU A 36 9.67 -24.55 -23.05
C GLU A 36 10.68 -24.09 -21.98
N GLN A 37 11.90 -23.74 -22.38
CA GLN A 37 12.91 -23.22 -21.44
C GLN A 37 12.47 -21.91 -20.79
N THR A 38 11.78 -21.04 -21.55
CA THR A 38 11.24 -19.79 -21.02
C THR A 38 10.07 -20.05 -20.06
N GLN A 39 9.19 -21.02 -20.35
CA GLN A 39 8.14 -21.44 -19.42
C GLN A 39 8.72 -21.92 -18.09
N GLN A 40 9.73 -22.79 -18.15
CA GLN A 40 10.40 -23.29 -16.95
C GLN A 40 10.99 -22.15 -16.13
N LEU A 41 11.70 -21.21 -16.78
CA LEU A 41 12.24 -20.03 -16.10
C LEU A 41 11.15 -19.13 -15.52
N MET A 42 10.03 -18.95 -16.21
CA MET A 42 8.90 -18.16 -15.71
C MET A 42 8.20 -18.81 -14.51
N TYR A 43 8.30 -20.12 -14.35
CA TYR A 43 7.84 -20.86 -13.17
C TYR A 43 8.85 -20.79 -12.01
N GLU A 44 10.14 -20.98 -12.26
CA GLU A 44 11.17 -21.12 -11.21
C GLU A 44 11.68 -19.78 -10.69
N LEU A 45 11.86 -18.77 -11.56
CA LEU A 45 12.42 -17.46 -11.18
C LEU A 45 11.64 -16.72 -10.09
N PRO A 46 10.29 -16.70 -10.06
CA PRO A 46 9.54 -15.99 -9.02
C PRO A 46 9.83 -16.50 -7.62
N SER A 47 9.86 -17.83 -7.45
CA SER A 47 10.20 -18.49 -6.17
C SER A 47 11.69 -18.30 -5.84
N PHE A 48 12.58 -18.50 -6.81
CA PHE A 48 14.02 -18.31 -6.64
C PHE A 48 14.39 -16.88 -6.20
N LEU A 49 13.67 -15.88 -6.70
CA LEU A 49 13.85 -14.47 -6.35
C LEU A 49 13.10 -14.07 -5.06
N HIS A 50 12.41 -15.00 -4.39
CA HIS A 50 11.57 -14.78 -3.21
C HIS A 50 10.49 -13.71 -3.42
N LEU A 51 9.88 -13.69 -4.61
CA LEU A 51 8.84 -12.73 -4.97
C LEU A 51 7.43 -13.29 -4.81
N ILE A 52 7.27 -14.59 -5.06
CA ILE A 52 5.99 -15.31 -5.05
C ILE A 52 6.25 -16.67 -4.38
N ASP A 53 5.32 -17.12 -3.56
CA ASP A 53 5.37 -18.45 -2.94
C ASP A 53 5.31 -19.56 -4.00
N GLU A 54 5.93 -20.71 -3.72
CA GLU A 54 6.01 -21.81 -4.70
C GLU A 54 4.63 -22.29 -5.17
N GLU A 55 3.65 -22.33 -4.25
CA GLU A 55 2.26 -22.70 -4.54
C GLU A 55 1.61 -21.80 -5.61
N ASP A 56 2.04 -20.54 -5.68
CA ASP A 56 1.49 -19.51 -6.54
C ASP A 56 2.24 -19.36 -7.89
N CYS A 57 3.37 -20.06 -8.05
CA CYS A 57 4.22 -19.95 -9.24
C CYS A 57 3.55 -20.54 -10.50
N CYS A 58 2.72 -21.56 -10.34
CA CYS A 58 1.94 -22.14 -11.45
C CYS A 58 0.92 -21.13 -12.02
N GLU A 59 0.18 -20.45 -11.14
CA GLU A 59 -0.76 -19.40 -11.55
C GLU A 59 -0.04 -18.22 -12.20
N PHE A 60 1.14 -17.85 -11.67
CA PHE A 60 1.97 -16.81 -12.26
C PHE A 60 2.46 -17.17 -13.67
N LEU A 61 2.85 -18.43 -13.91
CA LEU A 61 3.20 -18.90 -15.24
C LEU A 61 2.02 -18.72 -16.20
N PHE A 62 0.81 -19.13 -15.82
CA PHE A 62 -0.38 -18.93 -16.65
C PHE A 62 -0.68 -17.46 -16.94
N PHE A 63 -0.50 -16.59 -15.94
CA PHE A 63 -0.63 -15.14 -16.12
C PHE A 63 0.34 -14.56 -17.18
N CYS A 64 1.51 -15.19 -17.33
CA CYS A 64 2.56 -14.75 -18.25
C CYS A 64 2.63 -15.55 -19.56
N TYR A 65 1.88 -16.64 -19.69
CA TYR A 65 2.03 -17.63 -20.75
C TYR A 65 1.94 -17.02 -22.16
N ASP A 66 0.88 -16.27 -22.42
CA ASP A 66 0.65 -15.65 -23.73
C ASP A 66 1.69 -14.56 -24.09
N ALA A 67 2.45 -14.08 -23.10
CA ALA A 67 3.48 -13.08 -23.30
C ALA A 67 4.87 -13.68 -23.56
N ILE A 68 5.06 -14.99 -23.42
CA ILE A 68 6.33 -15.67 -23.68
C ILE A 68 6.86 -15.41 -25.10
N PRO A 69 6.05 -15.49 -26.17
CA PRO A 69 6.50 -15.17 -27.52
C PRO A 69 7.01 -13.73 -27.64
N TYR A 70 6.39 -12.80 -26.92
CA TYR A 70 6.83 -11.40 -26.87
C TYR A 70 8.18 -11.25 -26.16
N TYR A 71 8.42 -11.96 -25.06
CA TYR A 71 9.72 -11.92 -24.35
C TYR A 71 10.86 -12.46 -25.20
N LEU A 72 10.62 -13.52 -25.96
CA LEU A 72 11.58 -14.07 -26.92
C LEU A 72 11.90 -13.07 -28.04
N ASN A 73 10.89 -12.39 -28.60
CA ASN A 73 11.06 -11.49 -29.74
C ASN A 73 11.61 -10.10 -29.37
N THR A 74 11.43 -9.63 -28.13
CA THR A 74 11.81 -8.27 -27.72
C THR A 74 13.12 -8.19 -26.94
N TYR A 75 13.69 -9.32 -26.54
CA TYR A 75 15.03 -9.34 -25.96
C TYR A 75 16.04 -8.71 -26.92
N ARG A 76 16.97 -7.93 -26.38
CA ARG A 76 18.10 -7.36 -27.12
C ARG A 76 19.39 -7.71 -26.42
N GLU A 77 20.37 -8.16 -27.20
CA GLU A 77 21.71 -8.40 -26.69
C GLU A 77 22.29 -7.08 -26.14
N GLY A 78 22.83 -7.14 -24.92
CA GLY A 78 23.27 -5.97 -24.19
C GLY A 78 23.97 -6.37 -22.89
N ARG A 79 23.82 -5.56 -21.84
CA ARG A 79 24.49 -5.81 -20.55
C ARG A 79 23.92 -7.01 -19.78
N LEU A 80 22.69 -7.44 -20.10
CA LEU A 80 22.02 -8.56 -19.42
C LEU A 80 21.92 -9.78 -20.34
N SER A 81 22.21 -10.95 -19.78
CA SER A 81 21.83 -12.24 -20.38
C SER A 81 20.31 -12.37 -20.48
N TYR A 82 19.83 -13.31 -21.29
CA TYR A 82 18.38 -13.53 -21.44
C TYR A 82 17.70 -13.85 -20.10
N ILE A 83 18.33 -14.66 -19.26
CA ILE A 83 17.85 -14.93 -17.89
C ILE A 83 17.86 -13.69 -16.99
N GLY A 84 18.87 -12.81 -17.14
CA GLY A 84 18.92 -11.53 -16.43
C GLY A 84 17.79 -10.60 -16.86
N TYR A 85 17.47 -10.58 -18.15
CA TYR A 85 16.30 -9.90 -18.69
C TYR A 85 14.99 -10.47 -18.13
N LEU A 86 14.81 -11.80 -18.17
CA LEU A 86 13.61 -12.46 -17.62
C LEU A 86 13.47 -12.21 -16.12
N SER A 87 14.56 -12.16 -15.36
CA SER A 87 14.53 -11.83 -13.93
C SER A 87 13.93 -10.44 -13.69
N GLN A 88 14.20 -9.46 -14.56
CA GLN A 88 13.58 -8.13 -14.49
C GLN A 88 12.11 -8.16 -14.91
N VAL A 89 11.77 -8.92 -15.95
CA VAL A 89 10.38 -9.13 -16.38
C VAL A 89 9.57 -9.74 -15.22
N VAL A 90 10.08 -10.78 -14.57
CA VAL A 90 9.45 -11.45 -13.43
C VAL A 90 9.28 -10.50 -12.25
N ARG A 91 10.30 -9.71 -11.87
CA ARG A 91 10.17 -8.68 -10.82
C ARG A 91 9.07 -7.67 -11.09
N LYS A 92 8.90 -7.26 -12.35
CA LYS A 92 7.85 -6.31 -12.71
C LYS A 92 6.48 -6.99 -12.73
N ARG A 93 6.36 -8.15 -13.37
CA ARG A 93 5.09 -8.86 -13.59
C ARG A 93 4.53 -9.44 -12.29
N SER A 94 5.39 -9.90 -11.37
CA SER A 94 4.98 -10.38 -10.04
C SER A 94 4.21 -9.33 -9.26
N ARG A 95 4.64 -8.06 -9.28
CA ARG A 95 3.90 -6.96 -8.63
C ARG A 95 2.48 -6.82 -9.15
N TYR A 96 2.29 -6.90 -10.47
CA TYR A 96 0.96 -6.83 -11.09
C TYR A 96 0.11 -8.07 -10.77
N PHE A 97 0.72 -9.25 -10.84
CA PHE A 97 0.06 -10.51 -10.50
C PHE A 97 -0.44 -10.51 -9.04
N ILE A 98 0.41 -10.15 -8.08
CA ILE A 98 0.05 -10.08 -6.66
C ILE A 98 -1.10 -9.08 -6.45
N ALA A 99 -1.03 -7.90 -7.06
CA ALA A 99 -2.10 -6.91 -6.96
C ALA A 99 -3.43 -7.43 -7.54
N GLN A 100 -3.38 -8.10 -8.69
CA GLN A 100 -4.57 -8.68 -9.32
C GLN A 100 -5.16 -9.82 -8.48
N LYS A 101 -4.31 -10.71 -7.93
CA LYS A 101 -4.72 -11.79 -7.04
C LYS A 101 -5.34 -11.27 -5.75
N GLN A 102 -4.81 -10.21 -5.16
CA GLN A 102 -5.42 -9.55 -4.00
C GLN A 102 -6.80 -8.95 -4.31
N ILE A 103 -6.96 -8.31 -5.47
CA ILE A 103 -8.26 -7.79 -5.92
C ILE A 103 -9.26 -8.93 -6.10
N GLN A 104 -8.84 -10.03 -6.75
CA GLN A 104 -9.68 -11.19 -6.98
C GLN A 104 -10.09 -11.87 -5.67
N ARG A 105 -9.15 -12.08 -4.74
CA ARG A 105 -9.43 -12.64 -3.41
C ARG A 105 -10.40 -11.77 -2.61
N LYS A 106 -10.25 -10.45 -2.67
CA LYS A 106 -11.22 -9.51 -2.05
C LYS A 106 -12.60 -9.65 -2.67
N LYS A 107 -12.68 -9.79 -4.00
CA LYS A 107 -13.97 -10.03 -4.69
C LYS A 107 -14.60 -11.34 -4.24
N GLU A 108 -13.84 -12.42 -4.15
CA GLU A 108 -14.32 -13.73 -3.70
C GLU A 108 -14.79 -13.72 -2.25
N LEU A 109 -14.06 -13.06 -1.35
CA LEU A 109 -14.48 -12.87 0.04
C LEU A 109 -15.82 -12.11 0.13
N LEU A 110 -15.98 -11.04 -0.64
CA LEU A 110 -17.24 -10.29 -0.68
C LEU A 110 -18.41 -11.12 -1.23
N VAL A 111 -18.16 -12.01 -2.19
CA VAL A 111 -19.17 -12.95 -2.69
C VAL A 111 -19.49 -14.01 -1.64
N ALA A 112 -18.52 -14.57 -0.94
CA ALA A 112 -18.76 -15.56 0.12
C ALA A 112 -19.50 -14.95 1.32
N GLU A 113 -19.17 -13.72 1.72
CA GLU A 113 -19.95 -12.96 2.70
C GLU A 113 -21.39 -12.74 2.22
N SER A 114 -21.61 -12.60 0.90
CA SER A 114 -22.95 -12.48 0.34
C SER A 114 -23.85 -13.67 0.68
N ASP A 115 -23.33 -14.89 0.54
CA ASP A 115 -24.09 -16.12 0.77
C ASP A 115 -24.55 -16.26 2.24
N PHE A 116 -23.79 -15.72 3.19
CA PHE A 116 -24.15 -15.74 4.62
C PHE A 116 -25.30 -14.79 4.96
N TYR A 117 -25.35 -13.59 4.34
CA TYR A 117 -26.38 -12.59 4.63
C TYR A 117 -27.71 -12.82 3.87
N HIS A 118 -27.73 -13.66 2.83
CA HIS A 118 -28.99 -14.07 2.19
C HIS A 118 -29.98 -14.73 3.17
N GLN A 119 -29.49 -15.32 4.27
CA GLN A 119 -30.33 -15.89 5.32
C GLN A 119 -30.96 -14.83 6.26
N GLN A 120 -30.47 -13.58 6.27
CA GLN A 120 -30.96 -12.49 7.13
C GLN A 120 -31.70 -11.37 6.39
N ALA A 121 -31.73 -11.38 5.05
CA ALA A 121 -32.19 -10.27 4.21
C ALA A 121 -33.72 -10.03 4.15
N ASN A 122 -34.53 -10.64 5.02
CA ASN A 122 -36.00 -10.52 4.93
C ASN A 122 -36.59 -9.21 5.49
N GLN A 123 -35.81 -8.18 5.86
CA GLN A 123 -36.37 -7.03 6.61
C GLN A 123 -35.79 -5.64 6.32
N LEU A 124 -35.06 -5.38 5.23
CA LEU A 124 -34.50 -4.03 4.98
C LEU A 124 -35.09 -3.34 3.73
N PRO A 125 -35.59 -2.08 3.84
CA PRO A 125 -36.22 -1.37 2.73
C PRO A 125 -35.26 -1.03 1.59
N GLU A 126 -35.79 -1.10 0.36
CA GLU A 126 -35.09 -0.98 -0.93
C GLU A 126 -34.53 0.42 -1.26
N GLU A 127 -34.93 1.45 -0.53
CA GLU A 127 -34.51 2.84 -0.78
C GLU A 127 -34.34 3.60 0.55
N THR A 128 -33.19 3.47 1.19
CA THR A 128 -32.84 4.42 2.26
C THR A 128 -32.21 5.66 1.65
N LEU A 129 -32.81 6.82 1.96
CA LEU A 129 -32.17 8.14 1.91
C LEU A 129 -30.91 8.11 2.80
N GLU A 130 -29.82 7.57 2.27
CA GLU A 130 -28.52 7.55 2.94
C GLU A 130 -28.01 8.99 3.05
N HIS A 131 -28.12 9.55 4.26
CA HIS A 131 -27.62 10.88 4.56
C HIS A 131 -26.10 10.87 4.33
N ALA A 132 -25.60 11.86 3.59
CA ALA A 132 -24.18 12.07 3.42
C ALA A 132 -23.55 12.43 4.78
N MET A 133 -23.16 11.43 5.56
CA MET A 133 -22.39 11.65 6.79
C MET A 133 -20.98 12.06 6.41
N TYR A 134 -20.80 13.35 6.14
CA TYR A 134 -19.48 13.96 6.15
C TYR A 134 -19.01 14.01 7.59
N CYS A 135 -18.16 13.07 8.00
CA CYS A 135 -17.37 13.21 9.22
C CYS A 135 -16.40 14.38 9.02
N ARG A 136 -16.88 15.62 9.24
CA ARG A 136 -16.00 16.77 9.44
C ARG A 136 -15.24 16.52 10.74
N PHE A 137 -13.94 16.80 10.74
CA PHE A 137 -13.08 16.78 11.93
C PHE A 137 -13.68 17.48 13.16
N SER A 138 -14.65 18.38 12.96
CA SER A 138 -15.46 18.97 14.04
C SER A 138 -16.25 17.99 14.90
N SER A 139 -16.48 16.74 14.47
CA SER A 139 -17.18 15.71 15.25
C SER A 139 -16.26 14.86 16.12
N VAL A 140 -14.94 15.09 16.06
CA VAL A 140 -13.97 14.41 16.91
C VAL A 140 -14.27 14.73 18.38
N VAL A 141 -14.43 13.69 19.20
CA VAL A 141 -14.72 13.80 20.63
C VAL A 141 -13.61 14.62 21.30
N GLN A 142 -13.89 15.88 21.57
CA GLN A 142 -12.93 16.89 22.04
C GLN A 142 -12.35 16.60 23.43
N GLN A 143 -12.75 15.52 24.11
CA GLN A 143 -12.42 15.29 25.51
C GLN A 143 -11.02 14.66 25.69
N ASP A 144 -10.65 13.67 24.87
CA ASP A 144 -9.36 12.95 25.02
C ASP A 144 -8.17 13.68 24.38
N ILE A 145 -8.42 14.71 23.58
CA ILE A 145 -7.38 15.42 22.81
C ILE A 145 -6.89 16.68 23.53
N LYS A 146 -7.58 17.11 24.59
CA LYS A 146 -7.20 18.29 25.39
C LYS A 146 -5.84 18.15 26.05
N THR A 147 -5.40 16.92 26.31
CA THR A 147 -4.11 16.61 26.92
C THR A 147 -2.95 16.68 25.91
N LEU A 148 -3.22 16.55 24.60
CA LEU A 148 -2.17 16.49 23.58
C LEU A 148 -1.26 17.73 23.55
N PRO A 149 -1.77 18.99 23.64
CA PRO A 149 -0.90 20.17 23.76
C PRO A 149 -0.05 20.19 25.03
N ALA A 150 -0.59 19.68 26.14
CA ALA A 150 0.12 19.63 27.43
C ALA A 150 1.27 18.61 27.36
N LEU A 151 0.99 17.40 26.86
CA LEU A 151 2.01 16.36 26.62
C LEU A 151 3.09 16.83 25.64
N PHE A 152 2.69 17.53 24.57
CA PHE A 152 3.63 18.13 23.61
C PHE A 152 4.57 19.13 24.29
N LYS A 153 4.04 19.99 25.15
CA LYS A 153 4.82 20.97 25.91
C LYS A 153 5.74 20.27 26.92
N GLU A 154 5.25 19.24 27.59
CA GLU A 154 6.03 18.47 28.56
C GLU A 154 7.24 17.78 27.91
N LEU A 155 7.04 17.13 26.75
CA LEU A 155 8.10 16.53 25.95
C LEU A 155 9.12 17.55 25.42
N LEU A 156 8.69 18.79 25.17
CA LEU A 156 9.57 19.87 24.75
C LEU A 156 10.47 20.38 25.88
N GLU A 157 9.94 20.46 27.10
CA GLU A 157 10.57 21.11 28.25
C GLU A 157 11.39 20.13 29.10
N HIS A 158 10.95 18.87 29.24
CA HIS A 158 11.59 17.89 30.10
C HIS A 158 12.48 16.94 29.31
N ARG A 159 13.63 16.62 29.93
CA ARG A 159 14.56 15.62 29.43
C ARG A 159 14.88 14.63 30.52
N SER A 160 14.89 13.36 30.14
CA SER A 160 15.43 12.28 30.93
C SER A 160 16.95 12.25 30.81
N GLN A 161 17.60 11.47 31.68
CA GLN A 161 19.04 11.27 31.56
C GLN A 161 19.40 10.67 30.18
N PRO A 162 20.53 11.07 29.60
CA PRO A 162 20.94 10.58 28.28
C PRO A 162 21.05 9.05 28.32
N SER A 163 20.26 8.39 27.47
CA SER A 163 20.39 6.95 27.23
C SER A 163 21.60 6.69 26.33
N ILE A 164 22.23 5.52 26.51
CA ILE A 164 23.44 5.15 25.76
C ILE A 164 23.04 4.85 24.30
N VAL A 165 23.38 5.76 23.40
CA VAL A 165 23.28 5.55 21.95
C VAL A 165 24.65 5.09 21.44
N ASN A 166 24.72 3.86 20.93
CA ASN A 166 25.99 3.23 20.52
C ASN A 166 26.45 3.62 19.09
N ASP A 167 25.54 4.14 18.26
CA ASP A 167 25.85 4.53 16.88
C ASP A 167 26.28 6.00 16.79
N ARG A 168 27.43 6.26 16.16
CA ARG A 168 27.97 7.60 15.93
C ARG A 168 27.03 8.52 15.15
N LYS A 169 26.38 8.03 14.10
CA LYS A 169 25.43 8.83 13.31
C LYS A 169 24.20 9.21 14.14
N LEU A 170 23.70 8.29 14.96
CA LEU A 170 22.58 8.56 15.86
C LEU A 170 22.97 9.53 16.99
N LEU A 171 24.21 9.47 17.50
CA LEU A 171 24.72 10.46 18.45
C LEU A 171 24.79 11.87 17.85
N GLU A 172 25.22 12.00 16.60
CA GLU A 172 25.23 13.28 15.89
C GLU A 172 23.81 13.82 15.70
N LEU A 173 22.87 12.96 15.28
CA LEU A 173 21.44 13.31 15.15
C LEU A 173 20.83 13.70 16.51
N GLN A 174 21.12 12.96 17.58
CA GLN A 174 20.72 13.27 18.94
C GLN A 174 21.20 14.68 19.33
N GLY A 175 22.47 15.00 19.03
CA GLY A 175 23.05 16.33 19.23
C GLY A 175 22.25 17.43 18.53
N LEU A 176 21.83 17.21 17.28
CA LEU A 176 21.00 18.16 16.54
C LEU A 176 19.58 18.29 17.11
N LEU A 177 19.00 17.20 17.61
CA LEU A 177 17.67 17.16 18.22
C LEU A 177 17.64 17.73 19.63
N ARG A 178 18.79 17.89 20.29
CA ARG A 178 18.90 18.64 21.56
C ARG A 178 18.59 20.13 21.39
N HIS A 179 18.68 20.69 20.17
CA HIS A 179 18.21 22.05 19.93
C HIS A 179 16.69 22.12 19.97
N GLN A 180 16.14 23.01 20.79
CA GLN A 180 14.69 23.13 21.04
C GLN A 180 13.87 23.26 19.75
N VAL A 181 14.38 23.97 18.75
CA VAL A 181 13.72 24.13 17.44
C VAL A 181 13.63 22.79 16.71
N ASN A 182 14.73 22.04 16.62
CA ASN A 182 14.75 20.75 15.92
C ASN A 182 13.94 19.70 16.68
N ARG A 183 14.01 19.71 18.02
CA ARG A 183 13.15 18.90 18.88
C ARG A 183 11.66 19.12 18.56
N LYS A 184 11.24 20.39 18.56
CA LYS A 184 9.87 20.77 18.24
C LYS A 184 9.45 20.26 16.86
N ARG A 185 10.31 20.47 15.86
CA ARG A 185 10.04 20.02 14.49
C ARG A 185 9.93 18.50 14.40
N PHE A 186 10.76 17.78 15.14
CA PHE A 186 10.74 16.31 15.14
C PHE A 186 9.50 15.77 15.85
N LEU A 187 9.13 16.31 17.01
CA LEU A 187 7.89 15.95 17.70
C LEU A 187 6.64 16.20 16.85
N ILE A 188 6.60 17.31 16.07
CA ILE A 188 5.54 17.59 15.09
C ILE A 188 5.49 16.50 14.00
N MET A 189 6.65 16.06 13.51
CA MET A 189 6.72 15.00 12.50
C MET A 189 6.20 13.67 13.04
N LEU A 190 6.56 13.30 14.27
CA LEU A 190 6.08 12.08 14.92
C LEU A 190 4.55 12.07 15.09
N THR A 191 3.91 13.22 15.30
CA THR A 191 2.44 13.34 15.40
C THR A 191 1.71 13.06 14.10
N LEU A 192 2.37 13.16 12.93
CA LEU A 192 1.71 12.88 11.65
C LEU A 192 1.47 11.39 11.44
N SER A 193 2.38 10.55 11.95
CA SER A 193 2.34 9.09 11.82
C SER A 193 2.61 8.37 13.16
N PRO A 194 1.80 8.62 14.21
CA PRO A 194 2.06 8.15 15.57
C PRO A 194 2.07 6.62 15.70
N HIS A 195 1.29 5.92 14.87
CA HIS A 195 1.25 4.45 14.83
C HIS A 195 2.58 3.81 14.41
N MET A 196 3.30 4.41 13.45
CA MET A 196 4.60 3.91 13.01
C MET A 196 5.66 4.15 14.10
N ALA A 197 5.65 5.35 14.68
CA ALA A 197 6.58 5.73 15.74
C ALA A 197 6.38 4.90 17.01
N GLY A 198 5.12 4.71 17.43
CA GLY A 198 4.80 4.05 18.70
C GLY A 198 4.95 2.53 18.67
N HIS A 199 4.75 1.86 17.54
CA HIS A 199 4.78 0.39 17.49
C HIS A 199 6.17 -0.19 17.27
N TYR A 200 7.01 0.48 16.48
CA TYR A 200 8.30 -0.08 16.04
C TYR A 200 9.53 0.63 16.61
N LEU A 201 9.41 1.90 16.99
CA LEU A 201 10.57 2.76 17.25
C LEU A 201 10.49 3.48 18.61
N LEU A 202 9.55 3.11 19.48
CA LEU A 202 9.24 3.90 20.67
C LEU A 202 10.44 4.09 21.60
N GLU A 203 11.16 3.01 21.90
CA GLU A 203 12.33 3.04 22.79
C GLU A 203 13.49 3.82 22.16
N ASP A 204 13.76 3.56 20.88
CA ASP A 204 14.82 4.26 20.13
C ASP A 204 14.53 5.76 20.00
N LEU A 205 13.27 6.13 19.74
CA LEU A 205 12.83 7.52 19.68
C LEU A 205 12.88 8.19 21.04
N ALA A 206 12.51 7.48 22.12
CA ALA A 206 12.62 7.99 23.49
C ALA A 206 14.08 8.26 23.86
N ALA A 207 14.98 7.33 23.53
CA ALA A 207 16.43 7.50 23.72
C ALA A 207 16.99 8.66 22.86
N LEU A 208 16.61 8.74 21.59
CA LEU A 208 17.04 9.79 20.66
C LEU A 208 16.54 11.19 21.08
N LEU A 209 15.34 11.27 21.65
CA LEU A 209 14.77 12.50 22.18
C LEU A 209 15.15 12.76 23.64
N GLU A 210 15.83 11.85 24.33
CA GLU A 210 16.11 11.96 25.77
C GLU A 210 14.82 12.25 26.57
N VAL A 211 13.76 11.49 26.31
CA VAL A 211 12.47 11.63 27.02
C VAL A 211 12.12 10.34 27.73
N ASP A 212 11.23 10.45 28.70
CA ASP A 212 10.61 9.29 29.29
C ASP A 212 9.76 8.53 28.26
N THR A 213 9.98 7.22 28.16
CA THR A 213 9.31 6.35 27.20
C THR A 213 7.80 6.30 27.44
N THR A 214 7.36 6.35 28.70
CA THR A 214 5.92 6.32 29.04
C THR A 214 5.24 7.62 28.63
N LEU A 215 5.89 8.76 28.83
CA LEU A 215 5.40 10.06 28.39
C LEU A 215 5.31 10.14 26.85
N LEU A 216 6.32 9.62 26.13
CA LEU A 216 6.29 9.58 24.67
C LEU A 216 5.18 8.63 24.16
N ALA A 217 4.99 7.49 24.81
CA ALA A 217 3.92 6.55 24.49
C ALA A 217 2.54 7.18 24.67
N GLU A 218 2.31 7.88 25.79
CA GLU A 218 1.05 8.56 26.09
C GLU A 218 0.74 9.63 25.03
N TYR A 219 1.74 10.43 24.64
CA TYR A 219 1.62 11.41 23.58
C TYR A 219 1.24 10.79 22.22
N LEU A 220 1.96 9.74 21.80
CA LEU A 220 1.70 9.08 20.51
C LEU A 220 0.35 8.34 20.52
N ASN A 221 -0.04 7.73 21.64
CA ASN A 221 -1.33 7.08 21.79
C ASN A 221 -2.48 8.10 21.72
N THR A 222 -2.32 9.26 22.34
CA THR A 222 -3.31 10.34 22.26
C THR A 222 -3.48 10.82 20.82
N ALA A 223 -2.40 10.97 20.05
CA ALA A 223 -2.46 11.29 18.62
C ALA A 223 -3.07 10.14 17.79
N ASN A 224 -2.82 8.87 18.15
CA ASN A 224 -3.40 7.69 17.50
C ASN A 224 -4.91 7.59 17.69
N ILE A 225 -5.48 8.02 18.82
CA ILE A 225 -6.94 8.02 19.04
C ILE A 225 -7.65 8.84 17.96
N VAL A 226 -7.06 9.98 17.57
CA VAL A 226 -7.61 10.83 16.50
C VAL A 226 -7.56 10.12 15.14
N LEU A 227 -6.47 9.42 14.85
CA LEU A 227 -6.34 8.63 13.64
C LEU A 227 -7.27 7.41 13.62
N ALA A 228 -7.49 6.78 14.78
CA ALA A 228 -8.39 5.63 14.91
C ALA A 228 -9.82 6.00 14.54
N GLN A 229 -10.29 7.20 14.91
CA GLN A 229 -11.61 7.69 14.49
C GLN A 229 -11.70 7.92 12.97
N LYS A 230 -10.65 8.46 12.34
CA LYS A 230 -10.59 8.58 10.87
C LYS A 230 -10.62 7.21 10.19
N ARG A 231 -9.93 6.22 10.75
CA ARG A 231 -9.94 4.83 10.26
C ARG A 231 -11.31 4.19 10.41
N ALA A 232 -11.94 4.30 11.57
CA ALA A 232 -13.29 3.78 11.82
C ALA A 232 -14.32 4.39 10.86
N CYS A 233 -14.25 5.71 10.62
CA CYS A 233 -15.08 6.37 9.62
C CYS A 233 -14.83 5.80 8.21
N LYS A 234 -13.57 5.63 7.81
CA LYS A 234 -13.25 5.02 6.51
C LYS A 234 -13.80 3.60 6.41
N GLU A 235 -13.65 2.78 7.45
CA GLU A 235 -14.16 1.40 7.50
C GLU A 235 -15.69 1.37 7.37
N GLU A 236 -16.40 2.31 7.99
CA GLU A 236 -17.85 2.47 7.83
C GLU A 236 -18.21 2.82 6.37
N PHE A 237 -17.48 3.76 5.76
CA PHE A 237 -17.68 4.11 4.34
C PHE A 237 -17.36 2.94 3.40
N GLU A 238 -16.30 2.17 3.66
CA GLU A 238 -15.96 0.96 2.92
C GLU A 238 -17.07 -0.09 3.05
N THR A 239 -17.62 -0.29 4.25
CA THR A 239 -18.76 -1.19 4.49
C THR A 239 -19.99 -0.79 3.67
N ILE A 240 -20.34 0.50 3.65
CA ILE A 240 -21.44 1.02 2.83
C ILE A 240 -21.12 0.85 1.34
N SER A 241 -19.88 1.11 0.91
CA SER A 241 -19.45 0.92 -0.47
C SER A 241 -19.53 -0.55 -0.90
N HIS A 242 -19.16 -1.49 -0.03
CA HIS A 242 -19.30 -2.93 -0.27
C HIS A 242 -20.76 -3.32 -0.45
N ARG A 243 -21.69 -2.74 0.33
CA ARG A 243 -23.14 -2.94 0.15
C ARG A 243 -23.61 -2.51 -1.24
N HIS A 244 -23.20 -1.32 -1.71
CA HIS A 244 -23.57 -0.84 -3.05
C HIS A 244 -22.96 -1.69 -4.17
N PHE A 245 -21.71 -2.12 -4.00
CA PHE A 245 -21.06 -3.04 -4.95
C PHE A 245 -21.81 -4.37 -5.02
N ARG A 246 -22.19 -4.92 -3.86
CA ARG A 246 -22.98 -6.14 -3.75
C ARG A 246 -24.33 -6.00 -4.45
N ARG A 247 -25.08 -4.93 -4.16
CA ARG A 247 -26.38 -4.70 -4.80
C ARG A 247 -26.26 -4.62 -6.32
N LEU A 248 -25.15 -4.07 -6.83
CA LEU A 248 -24.88 -4.04 -8.27
C LEU A 248 -24.70 -5.44 -8.85
N LEU A 249 -23.99 -6.35 -8.16
CA LEU A 249 -23.84 -7.75 -8.60
C LEU A 249 -25.18 -8.50 -8.58
N GLU A 250 -26.01 -8.26 -7.56
CA GLU A 250 -27.35 -8.84 -7.46
C GLU A 250 -28.24 -8.40 -8.63
N ILE A 251 -28.27 -7.10 -8.94
CA ILE A 251 -29.03 -6.56 -10.07
C ILE A 251 -28.52 -7.15 -11.40
N GLU A 252 -27.20 -7.29 -11.57
CA GLU A 252 -26.62 -7.90 -12.77
C GLU A 252 -27.00 -9.38 -12.90
N ALA A 253 -27.05 -10.13 -11.79
CA ALA A 253 -27.51 -11.52 -11.79
C ALA A 253 -29.01 -11.65 -12.09
N GLU A 254 -29.84 -10.75 -11.55
CA GLU A 254 -31.29 -10.68 -11.82
C GLU A 254 -31.56 -10.34 -13.30
N LEU A 255 -30.84 -9.34 -13.86
CA LEU A 255 -30.94 -8.95 -15.28
C LEU A 255 -30.63 -10.08 -16.26
N LEU A 256 -29.75 -11.02 -15.89
CA LEU A 256 -29.42 -12.18 -16.73
C LEU A 256 -30.55 -13.21 -16.83
N ARG A 257 -31.46 -13.22 -15.85
CA ARG A 257 -32.54 -14.23 -15.72
C ARG A 257 -33.94 -13.64 -15.94
N GLU A 258 -34.06 -12.32 -16.00
CA GLU A 258 -35.35 -11.64 -16.14
C GLU A 258 -35.85 -11.67 -17.59
N GLU A 259 -37.06 -12.18 -17.77
CA GLU A 259 -37.73 -12.33 -19.07
C GLU A 259 -38.77 -11.22 -19.32
N ASP A 260 -39.24 -10.54 -18.27
CA ASP A 260 -40.19 -9.44 -18.37
C ASP A 260 -39.48 -8.11 -18.71
N GLU A 261 -39.77 -7.58 -19.90
CA GLU A 261 -39.19 -6.33 -20.42
C GLU A 261 -39.46 -5.12 -19.49
N SER A 262 -40.62 -5.07 -18.83
CA SER A 262 -40.96 -3.97 -17.91
C SER A 262 -40.11 -4.02 -16.64
N LYS A 263 -39.89 -5.21 -16.09
CA LYS A 263 -39.01 -5.40 -14.93
C LYS A 263 -37.55 -5.20 -15.30
N ARG A 264 -37.13 -5.68 -16.47
CA ARG A 264 -35.79 -5.47 -17.00
C ARG A 264 -35.43 -3.99 -17.12
N LEU A 265 -36.35 -3.17 -17.63
CA LEU A 265 -36.17 -1.70 -17.70
C LEU A 265 -36.01 -1.08 -16.31
N LYS A 266 -36.78 -1.51 -15.31
CA LYS A 266 -36.65 -1.03 -13.92
C LYS A 266 -35.31 -1.45 -13.30
N LEU A 267 -34.89 -2.69 -13.51
CA LEU A 267 -33.60 -3.20 -13.03
C LEU A 267 -32.42 -2.45 -13.66
N GLU A 268 -32.48 -2.11 -14.96
CA GLU A 268 -31.43 -1.33 -15.60
C GLU A 268 -31.35 0.10 -15.05
N GLN A 269 -32.49 0.74 -14.76
CA GLN A 269 -32.52 2.04 -14.09
C GLN A 269 -31.92 1.97 -12.69
N LEU A 270 -32.27 0.94 -11.92
CA LEU A 270 -31.72 0.70 -10.59
C LEU A 270 -30.20 0.42 -10.64
N ARG A 271 -29.73 -0.33 -11.64
CA ARG A 271 -28.32 -0.60 -11.88
C ARG A 271 -27.54 0.69 -12.13
N ILE A 272 -28.03 1.55 -13.03
CA ILE A 272 -27.38 2.83 -13.35
C ILE A 272 -27.28 3.70 -12.09
N TRP A 273 -28.37 3.78 -11.31
CA TRP A 273 -28.39 4.53 -10.07
C TRP A 273 -27.39 3.99 -9.05
N THR A 274 -27.42 2.68 -8.78
CA THR A 274 -26.54 1.99 -7.83
C THR A 274 -25.07 2.14 -8.24
N GLN A 275 -24.76 2.02 -9.52
CA GLN A 275 -23.42 2.23 -10.06
C GLN A 275 -22.93 3.66 -9.85
N ARG A 276 -23.79 4.66 -10.02
CA ARG A 276 -23.47 6.07 -9.78
C ARG A 276 -23.18 6.35 -8.31
N VAL A 277 -24.00 5.78 -7.41
CA VAL A 277 -23.80 5.89 -5.96
C VAL A 277 -22.49 5.22 -5.55
N TYR A 278 -22.25 3.98 -5.99
CA TYR A 278 -21.00 3.25 -5.73
C TYR A 278 -19.77 4.03 -6.19
N LYS A 279 -19.74 4.53 -7.44
CA LYS A 279 -18.63 5.34 -7.95
C LYS A 279 -18.38 6.58 -7.12
N THR A 280 -19.45 7.28 -6.72
CA THR A 280 -19.34 8.45 -5.84
C THR A 280 -18.71 8.09 -4.50
N LYS A 281 -19.13 6.98 -3.88
CA LYS A 281 -18.59 6.49 -2.60
C LYS A 281 -17.13 6.06 -2.71
N ILE A 282 -16.74 5.34 -3.76
CA ILE A 282 -15.34 4.98 -4.02
C ILE A 282 -14.47 6.23 -4.19
N ASN A 283 -14.95 7.24 -4.91
CA ASN A 283 -14.22 8.50 -5.04
C ASN A 283 -14.09 9.24 -3.71
N GLN A 284 -15.12 9.20 -2.86
CA GLN A 284 -15.06 9.75 -1.50
C GLN A 284 -14.03 9.01 -0.64
N ILE A 285 -14.06 7.68 -0.61
CA ILE A 285 -13.08 6.85 0.13
C ILE A 285 -11.65 7.13 -0.35
N ARG A 286 -11.44 7.23 -1.66
CA ARG A 286 -10.12 7.54 -2.25
C ARG A 286 -9.62 8.94 -1.90
N ALA A 287 -10.53 9.89 -1.70
CA ALA A 287 -10.22 11.25 -1.31
C ALA A 287 -10.03 11.42 0.22
N MET A 288 -10.34 10.40 1.03
CA MET A 288 -10.16 10.47 2.47
C MET A 288 -8.67 10.44 2.84
N GLU A 289 -8.20 11.50 3.49
CA GLU A 289 -6.87 11.53 4.10
C GLU A 289 -6.89 10.77 5.43
N LEU A 290 -6.18 9.64 5.48
CA LEU A 290 -6.05 8.78 6.66
C LEU A 290 -5.04 9.28 7.69
N ASN A 291 -4.21 10.25 7.33
CA ASN A 291 -3.26 10.88 8.23
C ASN A 291 -3.85 12.21 8.75
N LEU A 292 -3.21 12.80 9.75
CA LEU A 292 -3.51 14.17 10.14
C LEU A 292 -2.98 15.11 9.07
N SER A 293 -3.86 15.94 8.50
CA SER A 293 -3.44 17.05 7.65
C SER A 293 -2.66 18.06 8.49
N HIS A 294 -1.79 18.84 7.86
CA HIS A 294 -1.03 19.87 8.57
C HIS A 294 -1.93 20.94 9.22
N SER A 295 -3.11 21.20 8.64
CA SER A 295 -4.13 22.08 9.25
C SER A 295 -4.76 21.49 10.51
N GLU A 296 -5.11 20.20 10.48
CA GLU A 296 -5.67 19.51 11.65
C GLU A 296 -4.63 19.44 12.77
N LEU A 297 -3.39 19.06 12.44
CA LEU A 297 -2.30 19.05 13.40
C LEU A 297 -2.04 20.44 13.99
N GLY A 298 -2.19 21.50 13.19
CA GLY A 298 -2.07 22.87 13.65
C GLY A 298 -3.15 23.26 14.65
N ALA A 299 -4.40 22.86 14.39
CA ALA A 299 -5.49 23.04 15.33
C ALA A 299 -5.28 22.23 16.61
N LEU A 300 -4.78 20.99 16.49
CA LEU A 300 -4.54 20.07 17.60
C LEU A 300 -3.43 20.55 18.54
N LEU A 301 -2.32 21.05 18.00
CA LEU A 301 -1.16 21.49 18.79
C LEU A 301 -1.17 22.99 19.11
N GLY A 302 -2.12 23.76 18.56
CA GLY A 302 -2.12 25.22 18.65
C GLY A 302 -0.95 25.86 17.89
N ILE A 303 -0.50 25.24 16.79
CA ILE A 303 0.65 25.67 16.00
C ILE A 303 0.16 26.13 14.61
N PRO A 304 0.64 27.26 14.08
CA PRO A 304 0.27 27.70 12.73
C PRO A 304 0.64 26.65 11.68
N LYS A 305 -0.25 26.40 10.70
CA LYS A 305 -0.02 25.44 9.61
C LYS A 305 1.34 25.65 8.92
N GLY A 306 1.71 26.90 8.61
CA GLY A 306 2.99 27.20 7.96
C GLY A 306 4.22 26.81 8.79
N THR A 307 4.10 26.82 10.13
CA THR A 307 5.14 26.29 11.02
C THR A 307 5.21 24.78 10.95
N ILE A 308 4.08 24.08 10.78
CA ILE A 308 4.07 22.63 10.57
C ILE A 308 4.69 22.28 9.22
N ASP A 309 4.26 22.94 8.14
CA ASP A 309 4.80 22.74 6.78
C ASP A 309 6.34 22.85 6.77
N SER A 310 6.86 23.94 7.34
CA SER A 310 8.31 24.18 7.42
C SER A 310 9.03 23.19 8.35
N SER A 311 8.39 22.78 9.45
CA SER A 311 8.94 21.78 10.37
C SER A 311 9.12 20.43 9.71
N VAL A 312 8.08 19.96 9.00
CA VAL A 312 8.08 18.68 8.29
C VAL A 312 9.12 18.69 7.17
N HIS A 313 9.13 19.74 6.35
CA HIS A 313 10.11 19.89 5.27
C HIS A 313 11.56 19.85 5.78
N TYR A 314 11.84 20.60 6.85
CA TYR A 314 13.17 20.64 7.44
C TYR A 314 13.58 19.28 8.01
N MET A 315 12.69 18.62 8.76
CA MET A 315 13.02 17.33 9.38
C MET A 315 13.18 16.21 8.35
N LYS A 316 12.39 16.19 7.28
CA LYS A 316 12.60 15.23 6.19
C LYS A 316 14.00 15.37 5.61
N ARG A 317 14.39 16.59 5.23
CA ARG A 317 15.73 16.86 4.69
C ARG A 317 16.84 16.51 5.68
N LEU A 318 16.64 16.81 6.96
CA LEU A 318 17.62 16.47 8.00
C LEU A 318 17.77 14.95 8.13
N LEU A 319 16.67 14.21 8.29
CA LEU A 319 16.69 12.77 8.47
C LEU A 319 17.24 12.02 7.25
N SER A 320 16.97 12.50 6.03
CA SER A 320 17.55 11.91 4.80
C SER A 320 19.08 11.88 4.81
N GLN A 321 19.75 12.74 5.56
CA GLN A 321 21.22 12.73 5.70
C GLN A 321 21.73 11.59 6.60
N TYR A 322 20.83 11.01 7.41
CA TYR A 322 21.12 9.98 8.41
C TYR A 322 20.47 8.63 8.06
N MET A 323 19.63 8.56 7.03
CA MET A 323 19.05 7.32 6.49
C MET A 323 20.03 6.67 5.50
N ASP A 324 20.02 5.34 5.43
CA ASP A 324 20.91 4.57 4.53
C ASP A 324 20.49 4.64 3.04
N GLU A 325 19.35 5.27 2.74
CA GLU A 325 18.88 5.50 1.37
C GLU A 325 19.59 6.71 0.75
N GLN A 326 20.82 6.52 0.24
CA GLN A 326 21.42 7.45 -0.71
C GLN A 326 21.15 6.99 -2.15
N GLU A 327 20.39 7.84 -2.86
CA GLU A 327 20.32 8.13 -4.31
C GLU A 327 20.43 6.99 -5.36
N ASP A 328 19.38 6.93 -6.19
CA ASP A 328 19.35 6.56 -7.62
C ASP A 328 20.02 5.25 -8.08
N ASN A 329 19.21 4.20 -8.18
CA ASN A 329 19.46 3.13 -9.14
C ASN A 329 19.13 3.63 -10.56
N GLU A 330 20.16 3.97 -11.35
CA GLU A 330 20.15 4.37 -12.78
C GLU A 330 19.61 3.31 -13.77
N TYR A 331 18.72 2.43 -13.33
CA TYR A 331 18.00 1.49 -14.21
C TYR A 331 16.50 1.73 -14.11
N LEU A 332 16.09 2.95 -14.46
CA LEU A 332 14.70 3.30 -14.76
C LEU A 332 14.59 3.89 -16.16
#